data_AF-A0A382YYX7-F1
#
_entry.id   AF-A0A382YYX7-F1
#
_cell.length_a   1.000
_cell.length_b   1.000
_cell.length_c   1.000
_cell.angle_alpha   90.00
_cell.angle_beta   90.00
_cell.angle_gamma   90.00
#
_symmetry.space_group_name_H-M   'P 1'
#
loop_
_entity.id
_entity.type
_entity.pdbx_description
1 polymer ?
#
loop_
_entity_poly.entity_id
_entity_poly.type
_entity_poly.pdbx_seq_one_letter_code
_entity_poly.pdbx_strand_id
1 'polypeptide(L)'
;NETIDSLIFMNNIFFYPNEFGISEDTDHFIFINNFFDIDPQFCDEDSNEFTVSNISPALNNGDGGQNIGIYDVGCQRVMVYPGDTDNNGIVDEYDVLPIAIYFHESGQTNDSVSSFSWNPHLRFAFESGYATYADANGDGIVDQQDVIGIGVNWANTHENTGNYHNSIIEDSTLLYQNMKALKIIYESLSGESDAVIAMRSLLEGILDKPIPSKFEVSQNYPNPFNSSTIIKFALPKTTEVTINIFNLMGQQVLSPVKTK
;
A
#
# COMPACT_ATOMS: atom_id res chain seq x y z
N ASN A 1 20.95 25.53 22.50
CA ASN A 1 20.82 24.26 23.23
C ASN A 1 19.87 23.31 22.51
N GLU A 2 20.00 23.20 21.19
CA GLU A 2 19.47 22.09 20.41
C GLU A 2 20.60 21.70 19.47
N THR A 3 21.35 20.68 19.89
CA THR A 3 22.31 19.97 19.05
C THR A 3 21.49 19.17 18.05
N ILE A 4 21.38 19.66 16.83
CA ILE A 4 20.96 18.84 15.69
C ILE A 4 22.18 17.99 15.33
N ASP A 5 22.18 16.72 15.76
CA ASP A 5 23.14 15.75 15.24
C ASP A 5 22.84 15.54 13.75
N SER A 6 23.69 16.10 12.90
CA SER A 6 23.61 15.94 11.45
C SER A 6 24.49 14.76 11.03
N LEU A 7 23.88 13.70 10.48
CA LEU A 7 24.61 12.57 9.92
C LEU A 7 25.01 12.91 8.47
N ILE A 8 26.21 13.47 8.29
CA ILE A 8 26.76 13.74 6.96
C ILE A 8 27.40 12.46 6.42
N PHE A 9 26.85 11.91 5.34
CA PHE A 9 27.48 10.81 4.62
C PHE A 9 28.80 11.28 4.00
N MET A 10 29.92 10.94 4.64
CA MET A 10 31.22 10.95 3.98
C MET A 10 31.38 9.65 3.17
N ASN A 11 31.78 9.82 1.90
CA ASN A 11 31.93 8.80 0.84
C ASN A 11 30.67 8.42 0.05
N ASN A 12 29.84 9.41 -0.32
CA ASN A 12 28.91 9.19 -1.43
C ASN A 12 29.68 9.25 -2.76
N ILE A 13 29.67 8.09 -3.42
CA ILE A 13 29.99 7.73 -4.81
C ILE A 13 30.57 8.87 -5.65
N PHE A 14 31.77 8.65 -6.19
CA PHE A 14 32.57 9.47 -7.12
C PHE A 14 33.69 10.32 -6.50
N PHE A 15 34.78 9.67 -6.11
CA PHE A 15 36.11 10.30 -6.06
C PHE A 15 36.96 9.77 -7.23
N TYR A 16 37.58 10.67 -8.00
CA TYR A 16 38.90 10.44 -8.61
C TYR A 16 39.91 11.25 -7.80
N PRO A 17 41.13 10.74 -7.52
CA PRO A 17 41.99 11.30 -6.51
C PRO A 17 42.69 12.53 -7.08
N ASN A 18 42.50 13.67 -6.43
CA ASN A 18 43.48 14.76 -6.22
C ASN A 18 42.77 16.11 -6.25
N GLU A 19 42.42 16.65 -5.09
CA GLU A 19 43.08 17.80 -4.46
C GLU A 19 42.28 18.20 -3.21
N PHE A 20 42.98 18.38 -2.10
CA PHE A 20 42.38 18.72 -0.81
C PHE A 20 41.97 20.19 -0.80
N GLY A 21 40.68 20.46 -0.61
CA GLY A 21 40.18 21.79 -0.24
C GLY A 21 40.47 22.07 1.23
N ILE A 22 41.08 23.23 1.49
CA ILE A 22 41.55 23.68 2.80
C ILE A 22 40.35 24.22 3.58
N SER A 23 40.26 23.84 4.85
CA SER A 23 39.31 24.38 5.83
C SER A 23 39.70 25.81 6.21
N GLU A 24 38.82 26.77 5.99
CA GLU A 24 38.81 28.02 6.76
C GLU A 24 37.38 28.28 7.27
N ASP A 25 37.24 28.13 8.59
CA ASP A 25 36.12 28.45 9.46
C ASP A 25 34.86 27.55 9.51
N THR A 26 34.47 27.30 10.77
CA THR A 26 33.36 26.46 11.22
C THR A 26 32.04 27.08 10.81
N ASP A 27 31.53 26.66 9.66
CA ASP A 27 30.16 26.16 9.52
C ASP A 27 29.78 25.86 8.06
N HIS A 28 30.60 26.17 7.05
CA HIS A 28 30.27 25.88 5.65
C HIS A 28 31.49 25.39 4.85
N PHE A 29 31.32 24.27 4.13
CA PHE A 29 32.21 23.89 3.03
C PHE A 29 31.51 24.22 1.70
N ILE A 30 32.15 25.04 0.85
CA ILE A 30 31.71 25.25 -0.53
C ILE A 30 32.56 24.37 -1.44
N PHE A 31 31.92 23.43 -2.11
CA PHE A 31 32.57 22.64 -3.16
C PHE A 31 32.45 23.37 -4.49
N ILE A 32 33.58 23.53 -5.16
CA ILE A 32 33.64 24.07 -6.53
C ILE A 32 33.65 22.85 -7.46
N ASN A 33 32.67 22.78 -8.36
CA ASN A 33 32.44 21.75 -9.40
C ASN A 33 31.51 20.58 -9.02
N ASN A 34 30.21 20.87 -8.86
CA ASN A 34 29.16 19.87 -9.09
C ASN A 34 28.81 19.80 -10.59
N PHE A 35 28.32 18.64 -11.05
CA PHE A 35 27.97 18.42 -12.47
C PHE A 35 26.78 19.26 -12.95
N PHE A 36 25.95 19.77 -12.02
CA PHE A 36 24.80 20.62 -12.28
C PHE A 36 24.85 21.84 -11.36
N ASP A 37 24.92 23.05 -11.94
CA ASP A 37 24.85 24.33 -11.22
C ASP A 37 23.38 24.74 -10.96
N ILE A 38 22.50 23.74 -10.79
CA ILE A 38 21.03 23.85 -10.68
C ILE A 38 20.47 22.80 -9.70
N ASP A 39 19.33 23.10 -9.07
CA ASP A 39 18.62 22.23 -8.13
C ASP A 39 18.23 20.88 -8.79
N PRO A 40 18.62 19.73 -8.21
CA PRO A 40 18.32 18.40 -8.75
C PRO A 40 16.84 17.99 -8.64
N GLN A 41 15.96 18.74 -7.97
CA GLN A 41 14.52 18.50 -7.91
C GLN A 41 14.13 17.11 -7.38
N PHE A 42 14.58 16.78 -6.17
CA PHE A 42 14.06 15.65 -5.39
C PHE A 42 12.69 16.00 -4.78
N CYS A 43 11.86 14.99 -4.55
CA CYS A 43 10.44 15.18 -4.23
C CYS A 43 10.17 15.96 -2.95
N ASP A 44 10.91 15.71 -1.86
CA ASP A 44 10.72 16.46 -0.62
C ASP A 44 11.88 16.26 0.37
N GLU A 45 12.62 17.34 0.66
CA GLU A 45 13.70 17.33 1.66
C GLU A 45 13.17 17.35 3.12
N ASP A 46 11.93 17.80 3.35
CA ASP A 46 11.34 17.91 4.69
C ASP A 46 10.74 16.57 5.18
N SER A 47 10.41 15.65 4.28
CA SER A 47 9.85 14.32 4.59
C SER A 47 10.83 13.14 4.42
N ASN A 48 12.10 13.40 4.09
CA ASN A 48 13.11 12.40 3.73
C ASN A 48 12.75 11.56 2.48
N GLU A 49 11.97 12.11 1.54
CA GLU A 49 11.64 11.46 0.27
C GLU A 49 12.58 11.93 -0.86
N PHE A 50 13.59 11.12 -1.14
CA PHE A 50 14.67 11.44 -2.09
C PHE A 50 14.43 10.90 -3.51
N THR A 51 13.17 10.75 -3.90
CA THR A 51 12.76 10.24 -5.22
C THR A 51 13.02 11.29 -6.31
N VAL A 52 13.39 10.86 -7.53
CA VAL A 52 13.72 11.77 -8.65
C VAL A 52 12.44 12.17 -9.40
N SER A 53 12.19 13.48 -9.54
CA SER A 53 11.07 14.03 -10.32
C SER A 53 11.19 13.73 -11.82
N ASN A 54 10.07 13.63 -12.54
CA ASN A 54 10.05 13.40 -14.00
C ASN A 54 10.51 14.62 -14.84
N ILE A 55 10.73 15.77 -14.21
CA ILE A 55 11.33 16.97 -14.82
C ILE A 55 12.73 17.27 -14.27
N SER A 56 13.27 16.39 -13.41
CA SER A 56 14.57 16.57 -12.78
C SER A 56 15.72 16.52 -13.80
N PRO A 57 16.74 17.38 -13.67
CA PRO A 57 17.97 17.27 -14.45
C PRO A 57 18.79 16.00 -14.12
N ALA A 58 18.44 15.26 -13.06
CA ALA A 58 19.07 14.00 -12.67
C ALA A 58 18.45 12.77 -13.35
N LEU A 59 17.30 12.93 -14.02
CA LEU A 59 16.58 11.87 -14.73
C LEU A 59 17.39 11.36 -15.93
N ASN A 60 17.63 10.05 -16.04
CA ASN A 60 18.36 9.38 -17.13
C ASN A 60 19.79 9.92 -17.43
N ASN A 61 20.37 10.69 -16.51
CA ASN A 61 21.70 11.28 -16.69
C ASN A 61 22.84 10.43 -16.07
N GLY A 62 22.50 9.29 -15.47
CA GLY A 62 23.44 8.31 -14.94
C GLY A 62 23.98 7.35 -16.01
N ASP A 63 24.98 6.56 -15.65
CA ASP A 63 25.63 5.63 -16.58
C ASP A 63 24.63 4.59 -17.13
N GLY A 64 24.63 4.43 -18.45
CA GLY A 64 23.64 3.59 -19.16
C GLY A 64 22.22 4.16 -19.23
N GLY A 65 22.02 5.45 -18.95
CA GLY A 65 20.70 6.11 -18.97
C GLY A 65 19.89 5.90 -17.70
N GLN A 66 20.54 5.53 -16.59
CA GLN A 66 19.90 5.39 -15.27
C GLN A 66 19.68 6.77 -14.62
N ASN A 67 18.84 6.83 -13.59
CA ASN A 67 18.64 8.06 -12.81
C ASN A 67 19.81 8.27 -11.84
N ILE A 68 20.24 9.52 -11.67
CA ILE A 68 21.21 9.88 -10.63
C ILE A 68 20.42 10.15 -9.34
N GLY A 69 20.51 9.27 -8.35
CA GLY A 69 19.75 9.36 -7.10
C GLY A 69 19.68 8.02 -6.36
N ILE A 70 18.97 8.00 -5.23
CA ILE A 70 18.88 6.84 -4.34
C ILE A 70 17.68 5.92 -4.65
N TYR A 71 16.67 6.39 -5.41
CA TYR A 71 15.47 5.63 -5.83
C TYR A 71 15.01 5.98 -7.28
N ASP A 72 14.11 5.17 -7.85
CA ASP A 72 13.50 5.33 -9.20
C ASP A 72 12.60 6.59 -9.33
N VAL A 73 12.03 6.86 -10.51
CA VAL A 73 11.19 8.06 -10.79
C VAL A 73 9.84 7.99 -10.06
N GLY A 74 9.40 9.06 -9.39
CA GLY A 74 8.09 9.07 -8.73
C GLY A 74 7.52 10.45 -8.38
N CYS A 75 6.82 11.07 -9.34
CA CYS A 75 5.75 12.08 -9.13
C CYS A 75 4.69 11.88 -10.22
N GLN A 76 4.21 10.65 -10.35
CA GLN A 76 3.29 10.30 -11.44
C GLN A 76 1.88 10.73 -11.07
N ARG A 77 1.25 11.51 -11.98
CA ARG A 77 -0.18 11.73 -11.89
C ARG A 77 -0.90 10.56 -12.55
N VAL A 78 -1.88 9.99 -11.86
CA VAL A 78 -2.71 8.90 -12.36
C VAL A 78 -4.08 9.41 -12.74
N MET A 79 -4.68 8.79 -13.75
CA MET A 79 -6.03 9.08 -14.18
C MET A 79 -6.99 8.22 -13.35
N VAL A 80 -7.83 8.85 -12.55
CA VAL A 80 -8.84 8.18 -11.72
C VAL A 80 -10.24 8.48 -12.25
N TYR A 81 -11.14 7.51 -12.10
CA TYR A 81 -12.55 7.66 -12.38
C TYR A 81 -13.34 7.39 -11.08
N PRO A 82 -14.10 8.37 -10.57
CA PRO A 82 -14.82 8.19 -9.31
C PRO A 82 -15.74 6.97 -9.34
N GLY A 83 -15.52 6.04 -8.43
CA GLY A 83 -16.29 4.80 -8.30
C GLY A 83 -15.64 3.57 -8.91
N ASP A 84 -14.69 3.70 -9.85
CA ASP A 84 -13.87 2.58 -10.36
C ASP A 84 -12.56 2.56 -9.55
N THR A 85 -12.65 2.07 -8.33
CA THR A 85 -11.55 2.14 -7.35
C THR A 85 -10.56 1.00 -7.52
N ASP A 86 -10.99 -0.08 -8.17
CA ASP A 86 -10.12 -1.15 -8.60
C ASP A 86 -9.52 -0.84 -9.98
N ASN A 87 -10.02 0.18 -10.70
CA ASN A 87 -9.50 0.64 -11.99
C ASN A 87 -9.54 -0.48 -13.06
N ASN A 88 -10.54 -1.36 -13.00
CA ASN A 88 -10.75 -2.41 -13.99
C ASN A 88 -11.53 -1.91 -15.23
N GLY A 89 -12.03 -0.68 -15.19
CA GLY A 89 -12.81 -0.03 -16.24
C GLY A 89 -14.31 -0.16 -16.10
N ILE A 90 -14.82 -0.72 -14.99
CA ILE A 90 -16.24 -0.97 -14.70
C ILE A 90 -16.50 -0.63 -13.23
N VAL A 91 -17.54 0.15 -12.97
CA VAL A 91 -18.01 0.40 -11.59
C VAL A 91 -18.98 -0.71 -11.17
N ASP A 92 -18.55 -1.58 -10.25
CA ASP A 92 -19.33 -2.69 -9.70
C ASP A 92 -19.12 -2.88 -8.17
N GLU A 93 -19.60 -3.99 -7.60
CA GLU A 93 -19.50 -4.22 -6.16
C GLU A 93 -18.07 -4.41 -5.66
N TYR A 94 -17.12 -4.80 -6.53
CA TYR A 94 -15.75 -5.10 -6.14
C TYR A 94 -14.93 -3.84 -5.86
N ASP A 95 -15.37 -2.69 -6.38
CA ASP A 95 -14.81 -1.36 -6.07
C ASP A 95 -14.95 -0.97 -4.59
N VAL A 96 -15.72 -1.70 -3.79
CA VAL A 96 -15.78 -1.45 -2.35
C VAL A 96 -14.52 -1.95 -1.62
N LEU A 97 -13.79 -2.90 -2.22
CA LEU A 97 -12.68 -3.59 -1.55
C LEU A 97 -11.41 -2.73 -1.46
N PRO A 98 -10.97 -2.00 -2.51
CA PRO A 98 -9.83 -1.10 -2.41
C PRO A 98 -10.02 -0.01 -1.35
N ILE A 99 -11.24 0.53 -1.23
CA ILE A 99 -11.59 1.49 -0.17
C ILE A 99 -11.33 0.90 1.21
N ALA A 100 -11.73 -0.37 1.43
CA ALA A 100 -11.50 -1.04 2.71
C ALA A 100 -10.01 -1.33 2.97
N ILE A 101 -9.23 -1.63 1.93
CA ILE A 101 -7.80 -1.95 2.05
C ILE A 101 -6.96 -0.73 2.38
N TYR A 102 -7.26 0.39 1.74
CA TYR A 102 -6.53 1.64 1.91
C TYR A 102 -7.22 2.59 2.90
N PHE A 103 -8.15 2.09 3.69
CA PHE A 103 -8.94 2.89 4.62
C PHE A 103 -8.03 3.66 5.60
N HIS A 104 -8.20 4.97 5.67
CA HIS A 104 -7.37 5.96 6.40
C HIS A 104 -6.03 6.34 5.76
N GLU A 105 -5.69 5.84 4.58
CA GLU A 105 -4.55 6.38 3.82
C GLU A 105 -4.85 7.82 3.40
N SER A 106 -3.80 8.65 3.40
CA SER A 106 -3.89 10.06 3.03
C SER A 106 -2.82 10.44 2.01
N GLY A 107 -3.18 11.22 1.01
CA GLY A 107 -2.32 11.64 -0.09
C GLY A 107 -2.12 13.16 -0.15
N GLN A 108 -1.45 13.62 -1.21
CA GLN A 108 -1.26 15.05 -1.44
C GLN A 108 -2.59 15.74 -1.77
N THR A 109 -2.90 16.83 -1.07
CA THR A 109 -4.15 17.59 -1.21
C THR A 109 -4.04 18.76 -2.22
N ASN A 110 -2.96 18.86 -2.97
CA ASN A 110 -2.68 20.02 -3.83
C ASN A 110 -3.60 20.13 -5.07
N ASP A 111 -4.32 19.06 -5.43
CA ASP A 111 -5.28 19.00 -6.56
C ASP A 111 -6.74 18.73 -6.08
N SER A 112 -7.08 19.06 -4.81
CA SER A 112 -8.32 18.70 -4.07
C SER A 112 -9.65 19.29 -4.58
N VAL A 113 -9.98 19.14 -5.86
CA VAL A 113 -11.37 19.30 -6.29
C VAL A 113 -12.10 17.99 -6.06
N SER A 114 -12.67 17.85 -4.86
CA SER A 114 -13.56 16.72 -4.53
C SER A 114 -14.75 16.70 -5.49
N SER A 115 -14.94 15.58 -6.20
CA SER A 115 -16.00 15.43 -7.18
C SER A 115 -16.27 13.97 -7.50
N PHE A 116 -17.56 13.62 -7.60
CA PHE A 116 -18.00 12.32 -8.11
C PHE A 116 -18.38 12.32 -9.59
N SER A 117 -18.03 13.38 -10.34
CA SER A 117 -18.41 13.49 -11.75
C SER A 117 -17.72 12.42 -12.59
N TRP A 118 -18.50 11.70 -13.40
CA TRP A 118 -18.00 10.65 -14.30
C TRP A 118 -17.23 11.23 -15.50
N ASN A 119 -16.00 11.63 -15.24
CA ASN A 119 -15.01 12.07 -16.21
C ASN A 119 -13.62 11.72 -15.65
N PRO A 120 -12.58 11.57 -16.47
CA PRO A 120 -11.23 11.33 -15.97
C PRO A 120 -10.76 12.51 -15.13
N HIS A 121 -10.20 12.21 -13.96
CA HIS A 121 -9.54 13.18 -13.10
C HIS A 121 -8.06 12.83 -12.98
N LEU A 122 -7.18 13.82 -13.18
CA LEU A 122 -5.75 13.63 -13.05
C LEU A 122 -5.34 13.96 -11.61
N ARG A 123 -4.87 12.97 -10.84
CA ARG A 123 -4.53 13.10 -9.42
C ARG A 123 -3.08 12.77 -9.15
N PHE A 124 -2.48 13.38 -8.13
CA PHE A 124 -1.19 12.94 -7.62
C PHE A 124 -1.34 11.56 -6.97
N ALA A 125 -0.44 10.64 -7.32
CA ALA A 125 -0.45 9.33 -6.69
C ALA A 125 -0.10 9.44 -5.19
N PHE A 126 -0.80 8.67 -4.37
CA PHE A 126 -0.43 8.42 -2.98
C PHE A 126 0.87 7.59 -2.93
N GLU A 127 1.59 7.60 -1.79
CA GLU A 127 2.74 6.71 -1.57
C GLU A 127 2.37 5.24 -1.82
N SER A 128 1.17 4.86 -1.34
CA SER A 128 0.55 3.58 -1.63
C SER A 128 -0.18 3.66 -2.98
N GLY A 129 0.41 3.08 -4.03
CA GLY A 129 0.01 3.35 -5.42
C GLY A 129 -1.48 3.22 -5.75
N TYR A 130 -2.20 2.27 -5.13
CA TYR A 130 -3.64 2.06 -5.40
C TYR A 130 -4.59 2.85 -4.48
N ALA A 131 -4.08 3.45 -3.40
CA ALA A 131 -4.90 4.30 -2.53
C ALA A 131 -5.49 5.50 -3.29
N THR A 132 -4.81 5.97 -4.33
CA THR A 132 -5.30 7.05 -5.19
C THR A 132 -6.61 6.73 -5.92
N TYR A 133 -6.84 5.47 -6.29
CA TYR A 133 -8.11 5.04 -6.91
C TYR A 133 -9.20 4.81 -5.85
N ALA A 134 -8.80 4.39 -4.66
CA ALA A 134 -9.67 4.22 -3.50
C ALA A 134 -10.23 5.54 -2.96
N ASP A 135 -9.48 6.64 -3.09
CA ASP A 135 -9.95 8.02 -2.86
C ASP A 135 -10.87 8.46 -4.03
N ALA A 136 -12.04 7.83 -4.10
CA ALA A 136 -12.98 7.99 -5.21
C ALA A 136 -13.50 9.42 -5.30
N ASN A 137 -13.60 10.12 -4.18
CA ASN A 137 -14.07 11.50 -4.14
C ASN A 137 -12.93 12.49 -4.43
N GLY A 138 -11.67 12.12 -4.15
CA GLY A 138 -10.47 12.90 -4.42
C GLY A 138 -10.19 14.00 -3.40
N ASP A 139 -10.62 13.83 -2.16
CA ASP A 139 -10.34 14.78 -1.07
C ASP A 139 -8.99 14.54 -0.39
N GLY A 140 -8.26 13.54 -0.85
CA GLY A 140 -6.95 13.16 -0.34
C GLY A 140 -7.01 12.20 0.85
N ILE A 141 -8.18 11.67 1.22
CA ILE A 141 -8.35 10.71 2.31
C ILE A 141 -9.23 9.56 1.84
N VAL A 142 -8.76 8.32 2.02
CA VAL A 142 -9.60 7.14 1.77
C VAL A 142 -10.47 6.85 3.00
N ASP A 143 -11.79 7.03 2.90
CA ASP A 143 -12.74 6.74 3.98
C ASP A 143 -14.12 6.22 3.48
N GLN A 144 -15.10 6.13 4.39
CA GLN A 144 -16.43 5.62 4.02
C GLN A 144 -17.20 6.49 3.01
N GLN A 145 -16.80 7.74 2.78
CA GLN A 145 -17.45 8.65 1.84
C GLN A 145 -17.10 8.28 0.38
N ASP A 146 -15.97 7.63 0.14
CA ASP A 146 -15.56 7.21 -1.20
C ASP A 146 -16.50 6.16 -1.79
N VAL A 147 -17.19 5.41 -0.93
CA VAL A 147 -18.21 4.43 -1.32
C VAL A 147 -19.36 5.10 -2.09
N ILE A 148 -19.61 6.40 -1.86
CA ILE A 148 -20.62 7.17 -2.60
C ILE A 148 -20.29 7.18 -4.09
N GLY A 149 -19.01 7.26 -4.46
CA GLY A 149 -18.55 7.26 -5.85
C GLY A 149 -19.01 6.03 -6.61
N ILE A 150 -18.94 4.86 -5.98
CA ILE A 150 -19.41 3.58 -6.53
C ILE A 150 -20.92 3.65 -6.78
N GLY A 151 -21.68 4.11 -5.78
CA GLY A 151 -23.13 4.19 -5.86
C GLY A 151 -23.65 5.16 -6.93
N VAL A 152 -23.02 6.34 -7.08
CA VAL A 152 -23.48 7.36 -8.04
C VAL A 152 -23.03 7.08 -9.47
N ASN A 153 -21.95 6.32 -9.66
CA ASN A 153 -21.41 5.97 -10.98
C ASN A 153 -21.61 4.50 -11.33
N TRP A 154 -22.50 3.79 -10.61
CA TRP A 154 -22.77 2.37 -10.77
C TRP A 154 -22.98 1.95 -12.24
N ALA A 155 -22.32 0.85 -12.64
CA ALA A 155 -22.36 0.26 -13.97
C ALA A 155 -21.85 1.16 -15.11
N ASN A 156 -21.24 2.31 -14.81
CA ASN A 156 -20.48 3.05 -15.81
C ASN A 156 -19.20 2.30 -16.17
N THR A 157 -18.71 2.53 -17.39
CA THR A 157 -17.50 1.90 -17.92
C THR A 157 -16.61 2.88 -18.66
N HIS A 158 -15.30 2.64 -18.70
CA HIS A 158 -14.36 3.40 -19.52
C HIS A 158 -13.28 2.54 -20.17
N GLU A 159 -12.63 3.09 -21.20
CA GLU A 159 -11.65 2.36 -22.03
C GLU A 159 -10.30 2.11 -21.33
N ASN A 160 -10.04 2.78 -20.21
CA ASN A 160 -8.79 2.66 -19.48
C ASN A 160 -8.84 1.43 -18.57
N THR A 161 -8.02 0.41 -18.82
CA THR A 161 -7.94 -0.77 -17.94
C THR A 161 -6.64 -0.71 -17.15
N GLY A 162 -6.73 -0.45 -15.85
CA GLY A 162 -5.69 -0.83 -14.90
C GLY A 162 -5.57 -2.36 -14.80
N ASN A 163 -4.44 -2.83 -14.27
CA ASN A 163 -4.18 -4.27 -14.08
C ASN A 163 -4.65 -4.78 -12.70
N TYR A 164 -5.50 -4.04 -11.99
CA TYR A 164 -5.94 -4.50 -10.69
C TYR A 164 -6.92 -5.66 -10.90
N HIS A 165 -6.46 -6.84 -10.52
CA HIS A 165 -7.24 -8.05 -10.62
C HIS A 165 -7.77 -8.38 -9.23
N ASN A 166 -8.93 -9.03 -9.18
CA ASN A 166 -9.69 -9.55 -8.04
C ASN A 166 -8.93 -10.51 -7.06
N SER A 167 -7.60 -10.41 -6.93
CA SER A 167 -6.77 -11.21 -6.02
C SER A 167 -7.05 -10.93 -4.55
N ILE A 168 -7.67 -9.80 -4.21
CA ILE A 168 -8.02 -9.41 -2.84
C ILE A 168 -8.90 -10.46 -2.16
N ILE A 169 -9.93 -10.96 -2.87
CA ILE A 169 -10.92 -11.87 -2.28
C ILE A 169 -10.29 -13.22 -1.93
N GLU A 170 -9.24 -13.59 -2.66
CA GLU A 170 -8.49 -14.83 -2.46
C GLU A 170 -7.40 -14.68 -1.38
N ASP A 171 -6.97 -13.45 -1.07
CA ASP A 171 -6.01 -13.16 0.00
C ASP A 171 -6.70 -13.05 1.38
N SER A 172 -6.81 -14.19 2.04
CA SER A 172 -7.35 -14.29 3.39
C SER A 172 -6.61 -13.43 4.45
N THR A 173 -5.33 -13.12 4.24
CA THR A 173 -4.56 -12.27 5.16
C THR A 173 -4.93 -10.81 4.97
N LEU A 174 -5.01 -10.35 3.72
CA LEU A 174 -5.38 -8.99 3.38
C LEU A 174 -6.81 -8.66 3.83
N LEU A 175 -7.75 -9.58 3.62
CA LEU A 175 -9.12 -9.43 4.13
C LEU A 175 -9.15 -9.34 5.65
N TYR A 176 -8.40 -10.20 6.35
CA TYR A 176 -8.35 -10.19 7.81
C TYR A 176 -7.85 -8.86 8.37
N GLN A 177 -6.75 -8.33 7.81
CA GLN A 177 -6.15 -7.07 8.25
C GLN A 177 -7.12 -5.88 8.12
N ASN A 178 -8.03 -5.96 7.14
CA ASN A 178 -8.96 -4.89 6.80
C ASN A 178 -10.42 -5.16 7.27
N MET A 179 -10.65 -6.19 8.09
CA MET A 179 -12.00 -6.54 8.60
C MET A 179 -12.69 -5.39 9.33
N LYS A 180 -11.94 -4.54 10.03
CA LYS A 180 -12.51 -3.38 10.72
C LYS A 180 -13.05 -2.36 9.72
N ALA A 181 -12.30 -2.06 8.65
CA ALA A 181 -12.70 -1.14 7.59
C ALA A 181 -13.90 -1.70 6.81
N LEU A 182 -13.85 -2.99 6.42
CA LEU A 182 -14.96 -3.70 5.78
C LEU A 182 -16.25 -3.60 6.60
N LYS A 183 -16.15 -3.75 7.93
CA LYS A 183 -17.30 -3.62 8.83
C LYS A 183 -17.83 -2.18 8.91
N ILE A 184 -16.94 -1.18 8.98
CA ILE A 184 -17.34 0.24 8.99
C ILE A 184 -18.10 0.57 7.71
N ILE A 185 -17.59 0.14 6.55
CA ILE A 185 -18.23 0.35 5.26
C ILE A 185 -19.58 -0.37 5.20
N TYR A 186 -19.64 -1.65 5.62
CA TYR A 186 -20.90 -2.40 5.64
C TYR A 186 -21.98 -1.70 6.49
N GLU A 187 -21.60 -1.18 7.66
CA GLU A 187 -22.50 -0.47 8.56
C GLU A 187 -22.89 0.93 8.03
N SER A 188 -22.10 1.54 7.14
CA SER A 188 -22.39 2.86 6.53
C SER A 188 -23.32 2.76 5.32
N LEU A 189 -23.34 1.63 4.61
CA LEU A 189 -24.22 1.40 3.46
C LEU A 189 -25.69 1.53 3.86
N SER A 190 -26.47 2.35 3.15
CA SER A 190 -27.90 2.52 3.39
C SER A 190 -28.67 2.72 2.09
N GLY A 191 -29.96 2.38 2.09
CA GLY A 191 -30.82 2.42 0.91
C GLY A 191 -30.98 1.07 0.21
N GLU A 192 -31.66 1.09 -0.94
CA GLU A 192 -32.10 -0.10 -1.69
C GLU A 192 -31.73 -0.02 -3.19
N SER A 193 -30.72 0.77 -3.55
CA SER A 193 -30.23 0.79 -4.94
C SER A 193 -29.53 -0.52 -5.28
N ASP A 194 -29.48 -0.86 -6.58
CA ASP A 194 -28.79 -2.06 -7.06
C ASP A 194 -27.32 -2.11 -6.58
N ALA A 195 -26.64 -0.96 -6.59
CA ALA A 195 -25.29 -0.78 -6.06
C ALA A 195 -25.18 -1.18 -4.58
N VAL A 196 -26.09 -0.67 -3.74
CA VAL A 196 -26.07 -0.93 -2.31
C VAL A 196 -26.39 -2.39 -2.01
N ILE A 197 -27.34 -2.98 -2.74
CA ILE A 197 -27.71 -4.39 -2.59
C ILE A 197 -26.51 -5.29 -2.96
N ALA A 198 -25.84 -5.02 -4.08
CA ALA A 198 -24.69 -5.78 -4.55
C ALA A 198 -23.50 -5.69 -3.59
N MET A 199 -23.11 -4.47 -3.19
CA MET A 199 -22.04 -4.25 -2.21
C MET A 199 -22.35 -4.92 -0.86
N ARG A 200 -23.58 -4.80 -0.35
CA ARG A 200 -23.99 -5.49 0.89
C ARG A 200 -23.86 -7.00 0.77
N SER A 201 -24.35 -7.58 -0.33
CA SER A 201 -24.26 -9.03 -0.55
C SER A 201 -22.81 -9.51 -0.61
N LEU A 202 -21.91 -8.75 -1.24
CA LEU A 202 -20.48 -9.07 -1.27
C LEU A 202 -19.87 -9.02 0.13
N LEU A 203 -20.09 -7.92 0.86
CA LEU A 203 -19.53 -7.72 2.19
C LEU A 203 -20.08 -8.72 3.21
N GLU A 204 -21.37 -9.06 3.16
CA GLU A 204 -21.96 -10.12 3.98
C GLU A 204 -21.24 -11.45 3.74
N GLY A 205 -21.01 -11.84 2.49
CA GLY A 205 -20.27 -13.06 2.15
C GLY A 205 -18.82 -13.08 2.66
N ILE A 206 -18.20 -11.91 2.83
CA ILE A 206 -16.85 -11.78 3.41
C ILE A 206 -16.90 -11.82 4.94
N LEU A 207 -17.84 -11.08 5.55
CA LEU A 207 -17.98 -10.91 7.00
C LEU A 207 -18.55 -12.14 7.71
N ASP A 208 -19.38 -12.96 7.03
CA ASP A 208 -19.93 -14.21 7.58
C ASP A 208 -18.89 -15.36 7.62
N LYS A 209 -17.68 -15.18 7.07
CA LYS A 209 -16.61 -16.17 7.23
C LYS A 209 -16.21 -16.20 8.72
N PRO A 210 -16.37 -17.33 9.43
CA PRO A 210 -16.07 -17.39 10.86
C PRO A 210 -14.57 -17.21 11.10
N ILE A 211 -14.20 -16.04 11.58
CA ILE A 211 -12.83 -15.74 12.00
C ILE A 211 -12.66 -16.27 13.42
N PRO A 212 -11.64 -17.10 13.69
CA PRO A 212 -11.35 -17.54 15.04
C PRO A 212 -11.12 -16.34 15.95
N SER A 213 -11.78 -16.26 17.11
CA SER A 213 -11.53 -15.16 18.06
C SER A 213 -10.29 -15.38 18.93
N LYS A 214 -9.70 -16.58 18.87
CA LYS A 214 -8.54 -17.00 19.64
C LYS A 214 -7.73 -18.03 18.86
N PHE A 215 -6.52 -18.31 19.33
CA PHE A 215 -5.74 -19.45 18.85
C PHE A 215 -6.48 -20.74 19.18
N GLU A 216 -6.74 -21.55 18.17
CA GLU A 216 -7.37 -22.86 18.33
C GLU A 216 -6.56 -23.92 17.61
N VAL A 217 -6.40 -25.08 18.25
CA VAL A 217 -5.85 -26.28 17.63
C VAL A 217 -6.96 -27.33 17.65
N SER A 218 -7.34 -27.81 16.48
CA SER A 218 -8.33 -28.86 16.32
C SER A 218 -7.73 -30.23 16.64
N GLN A 219 -8.59 -31.18 16.98
CA GLN A 219 -8.20 -32.59 17.08
C GLN A 219 -7.57 -33.07 15.77
N ASN A 220 -6.52 -33.86 15.89
CA ASN A 220 -5.82 -34.40 14.73
C ASN A 220 -6.67 -35.49 14.06
N TYR A 221 -6.72 -35.51 12.73
CA TYR A 221 -7.46 -36.53 11.99
C TYR A 221 -6.69 -36.99 10.73
N PRO A 222 -6.59 -38.31 10.48
CA PRO A 222 -7.09 -39.42 11.31
C PRO A 222 -6.28 -39.64 12.61
N ASN A 223 -6.96 -40.07 13.68
CA ASN A 223 -6.35 -40.46 14.96
C ASN A 223 -5.27 -41.55 14.71
N PRO A 224 -4.06 -41.49 15.32
CA PRO A 224 -2.80 -41.89 14.71
C PRO A 224 -2.49 -43.40 14.74
N PHE A 225 -3.51 -44.24 14.51
CA PHE A 225 -3.28 -45.61 14.04
C PHE A 225 -2.90 -45.67 12.54
N ASN A 226 -2.82 -44.52 11.86
CA ASN A 226 -2.29 -44.35 10.50
C ASN A 226 -0.97 -43.55 10.52
N SER A 227 -0.08 -43.79 9.56
CA SER A 227 1.25 -43.16 9.44
C SER A 227 1.25 -41.65 9.15
N SER A 228 0.08 -41.02 9.00
CA SER A 228 -0.10 -39.59 8.75
C SER A 228 -1.39 -39.07 9.39
N THR A 229 -1.32 -37.89 10.01
CA THR A 229 -2.48 -37.17 10.54
C THR A 229 -2.40 -35.70 10.17
N ILE A 230 -3.54 -35.02 10.05
CA ILE A 230 -3.64 -33.57 9.84
C ILE A 230 -3.95 -32.91 11.18
N ILE A 231 -3.20 -31.87 11.54
CA ILE A 231 -3.49 -31.00 12.69
C ILE A 231 -3.95 -29.66 12.12
N LYS A 232 -5.24 -29.35 12.26
CA LYS A 232 -5.78 -28.04 11.85
C LYS A 232 -5.60 -27.06 13.01
N PHE A 233 -5.23 -25.84 12.69
CA PHE A 233 -5.19 -24.74 13.65
C PHE A 233 -5.83 -23.51 13.04
N ALA A 234 -6.30 -22.62 13.91
CA ALA A 234 -7.01 -21.42 13.54
C ALA A 234 -6.37 -20.25 14.30
N LEU A 235 -6.07 -19.18 13.58
CA LEU A 235 -5.41 -18.01 14.13
C LEU A 235 -6.39 -16.84 14.18
N PRO A 236 -6.39 -16.05 15.26
CA PRO A 236 -7.23 -14.88 15.34
C PRO A 236 -6.72 -13.72 14.51
N LYS A 237 -5.48 -13.78 14.02
CA LYS A 237 -4.82 -12.85 13.09
C LYS A 237 -3.62 -13.53 12.44
N THR A 238 -3.17 -13.03 11.29
CA THR A 238 -1.91 -13.48 10.67
C THR A 238 -0.74 -13.12 11.58
N THR A 239 -0.07 -14.15 12.08
CA THR A 239 1.09 -14.04 12.96
C THR A 239 2.01 -15.22 12.69
N GLU A 240 3.31 -15.03 12.84
CA GLU A 240 4.25 -16.16 12.86
C GLU A 240 3.87 -17.10 14.02
N VAL A 241 3.53 -18.34 13.66
CA VAL A 241 3.31 -19.39 14.65
C VAL A 241 4.39 -20.46 14.56
N THR A 242 4.69 -21.03 15.71
CA THR A 242 5.67 -22.10 15.87
C THR A 242 4.96 -23.32 16.42
N ILE A 243 4.87 -24.39 15.62
CA ILE A 243 4.25 -25.66 16.05
C ILE A 243 5.36 -26.60 16.50
N ASN A 244 5.37 -26.92 17.81
CA ASN A 244 6.28 -27.89 18.42
C ASN A 244 5.52 -29.17 18.77
N ILE A 245 6.01 -30.33 18.31
CA ILE A 245 5.42 -31.64 18.62
C ILE A 245 6.36 -32.39 19.57
N PHE A 246 5.82 -32.86 20.70
CA PHE A 246 6.55 -33.60 21.73
C PHE A 246 6.04 -35.03 21.84
N ASN A 247 6.93 -35.97 22.17
CA ASN A 247 6.53 -37.32 22.57
C ASN A 247 6.08 -37.37 24.04
N LEU A 248 5.62 -38.55 24.48
CA LEU A 248 5.17 -38.78 25.86
C LEU A 248 6.29 -38.60 26.90
N MET A 249 7.55 -38.59 26.49
CA MET A 249 8.70 -38.34 27.35
C MET A 249 9.10 -36.85 27.39
N GLY A 250 8.34 -35.97 26.73
CA GLY A 250 8.62 -34.53 26.66
C GLY A 250 9.75 -34.16 25.69
N GLN A 251 10.22 -35.10 24.86
CA GLN A 251 11.24 -34.81 23.85
C GLN A 251 10.56 -34.29 22.59
N GLN A 252 11.10 -33.22 22.02
CA GLN A 252 10.63 -32.67 20.75
C GLN A 252 10.93 -33.65 19.61
N VAL A 253 9.89 -34.10 18.90
CA VAL A 253 10.00 -35.08 17.81
C VAL A 253 9.91 -34.45 16.42
N LEU A 254 9.44 -33.21 16.33
CA LEU A 254 9.38 -32.48 15.07
C LEU A 254 9.97 -31.09 15.25
N SER A 255 10.84 -30.69 14.32
CA SER A 255 11.39 -29.34 14.27
C SER A 255 10.26 -28.31 14.12
N PRO A 256 10.43 -27.10 14.67
CA PRO A 256 9.37 -26.12 14.66
C PRO A 256 8.97 -25.76 13.22
N VAL A 257 7.71 -25.97 12.88
CA VAL A 257 7.17 -25.53 11.59
C VAL A 257 6.75 -24.08 11.74
N LYS A 258 7.37 -23.20 10.94
CA LYS A 258 6.98 -21.79 10.80
C LYS A 258 6.03 -21.65 9.62
N THR A 259 4.85 -21.09 9.85
CA THR A 259 3.97 -20.65 8.76
C THR A 259 4.20 -19.18 8.50
N LYS A 260 4.40 -18.81 7.22
CA LYS A 260 4.44 -17.42 6.77
C LYS A 260 3.03 -16.87 6.66
#